data_AF-G1SH15-F1
#
_entry.id   AF-G1SH15-F1
#
_cell.length_a   1.000
_cell.length_b   1.000
_cell.length_c   1.000
_cell.angle_alpha   90.00
_cell.angle_beta   90.00
_cell.angle_gamma   90.00
#
_symmetry.space_group_name_H-M   'P 1'
#
loop_
_entity.id
_entity.type
_entity.pdbx_description
1 polymer ?
#
loop_
_entity_poly.entity_id
_entity_poly.type
_entity_poly.pdbx_seq_one_letter_code
_entity_poly.pdbx_strand_id
1 'polypeptide(L)'
;MRASHAVLTAVPDALHDVRLVSSVQAVLATGSGIVVIRSCNNVISDRHWLAREYVWFLIPYMIYDTYAMYLCEWYRARDQNRGHATTFRNFLSQNRLMITHHAVILFVLVPVAQRLRGHLGDFFVGCIFTAELSTPFVSLGRILIQLKQQHTLLYKVNGILTLATFLSCRILLFPFMYWAYGQQQGLSLIQVPFNIPFYCNVANAFLIAPQIYWFSLLCKKAARLFDVPEVKKEG
;
A
#
# COMPACT_ATOMS: atom_id res chain seq x y z
N MET A 1 21.13 -27.21 -18.39
CA MET A 1 21.68 -26.72 -17.11
C MET A 1 21.93 -25.21 -17.06
N ARG A 2 22.59 -24.57 -18.05
CA ARG A 2 22.81 -23.10 -18.03
C ARG A 2 21.53 -22.24 -18.08
N ALA A 3 20.50 -22.68 -18.82
CA ALA A 3 19.23 -21.95 -18.91
C ALA A 3 18.46 -21.89 -17.58
N SER A 4 18.36 -22.99 -16.83
CA SER A 4 17.72 -22.97 -15.49
C SER A 4 18.49 -22.10 -14.49
N HIS A 5 19.83 -22.09 -14.54
CA HIS A 5 20.61 -21.31 -13.57
C HIS A 5 20.54 -19.80 -13.81
N ALA A 6 20.54 -19.35 -15.08
CA ALA A 6 20.36 -17.95 -15.43
C ALA A 6 18.92 -17.45 -15.15
N VAL A 7 17.93 -18.34 -15.27
CA VAL A 7 16.53 -18.02 -14.98
C VAL A 7 16.24 -18.05 -13.47
N LEU A 8 16.91 -18.94 -12.69
CA LEU A 8 16.79 -18.97 -11.22
C LEU A 8 17.32 -17.71 -10.54
N THR A 9 18.32 -17.06 -11.12
CA THR A 9 18.85 -15.78 -10.62
C THR A 9 17.97 -14.60 -11.06
N ALA A 10 17.43 -14.63 -12.29
CA ALA A 10 16.64 -13.54 -12.83
C ALA A 10 15.30 -13.29 -12.10
N VAL A 11 14.67 -14.32 -11.52
CA VAL A 11 13.37 -14.17 -10.83
C VAL A 11 13.49 -13.46 -9.46
N PRO A 12 14.43 -13.85 -8.57
CA PRO A 12 14.74 -13.09 -7.36
C PRO A 12 15.16 -11.65 -7.65
N ASP A 13 16.02 -11.45 -8.66
CA ASP A 13 16.53 -10.12 -9.02
C ASP A 13 15.40 -9.20 -9.51
N ALA A 14 14.56 -9.68 -10.44
CA ALA A 14 13.39 -8.93 -10.90
C ALA A 14 12.42 -8.61 -9.76
N LEU A 15 12.24 -9.52 -8.80
CA LEU A 15 11.35 -9.28 -7.67
C LEU A 15 11.94 -8.30 -6.64
N HIS A 16 13.27 -8.22 -6.52
CA HIS A 16 13.94 -7.19 -5.72
C HIS A 16 13.79 -5.81 -6.38
N ASP A 17 14.01 -5.72 -7.69
CA ASP A 17 13.90 -4.45 -8.44
C ASP A 17 12.49 -3.88 -8.35
N VAL A 18 11.46 -4.71 -8.53
CA VAL A 18 10.06 -4.27 -8.42
C VAL A 18 9.74 -3.73 -7.03
N ARG A 19 10.21 -4.41 -5.98
CA ARG A 19 10.03 -3.96 -4.59
C ARG A 19 10.78 -2.66 -4.31
N LEU A 20 11.95 -2.47 -4.89
CA LEU A 20 12.74 -1.24 -4.75
C LEU A 20 12.02 -0.07 -5.41
N VAL A 21 11.57 -0.24 -6.66
CA VAL A 21 10.82 0.79 -7.40
C VAL A 21 9.54 1.16 -6.64
N SER A 22 8.82 0.18 -6.10
CA SER A 22 7.65 0.42 -5.26
C SER A 22 7.98 1.18 -3.97
N SER A 23 9.12 0.88 -3.34
CA SER A 23 9.57 1.60 -2.14
C SER A 23 9.92 3.06 -2.45
N VAL A 24 10.57 3.33 -3.58
CA VAL A 24 10.88 4.70 -4.03
C VAL A 24 9.59 5.46 -4.30
N GLN A 25 8.65 4.86 -5.03
CA GLN A 25 7.36 5.50 -5.28
C GLN A 25 6.62 5.82 -3.98
N ALA A 26 6.63 4.91 -3.02
CA ALA A 26 5.99 5.12 -1.74
C ALA A 26 6.58 6.29 -0.93
N VAL A 27 7.91 6.48 -0.98
CA VAL A 27 8.57 7.63 -0.37
C VAL A 27 8.17 8.92 -1.08
N LEU A 28 8.13 8.94 -2.42
CA LEU A 28 7.68 10.09 -3.20
C LEU A 28 6.22 10.45 -2.92
N ALA A 29 5.34 9.45 -2.79
CA ALA A 29 3.93 9.64 -2.44
C ALA A 29 3.80 10.25 -1.06
N THR A 30 4.47 9.65 -0.08
CA THR A 30 4.43 10.12 1.30
C THR A 30 4.96 11.55 1.42
N GLY A 31 6.10 11.85 0.79
CA GLY A 31 6.67 13.20 0.78
C GLY A 31 5.72 14.21 0.14
N SER A 32 5.12 13.85 -0.99
CA SER A 32 4.11 14.68 -1.66
C SER A 32 2.89 14.92 -0.78
N GLY A 33 2.42 13.88 -0.09
CA GLY A 33 1.30 13.96 0.86
C GLY A 33 1.59 14.91 2.01
N ILE A 34 2.77 14.81 2.63
CA ILE A 34 3.19 15.69 3.73
C ILE A 34 3.24 17.15 3.30
N VAL A 35 3.78 17.44 2.11
CA VAL A 35 3.82 18.80 1.56
C VAL A 35 2.41 19.35 1.39
N VAL A 36 1.52 18.60 0.73
CA VAL A 36 0.12 19.01 0.51
C VAL A 36 -0.59 19.28 1.85
N ILE A 37 -0.46 18.37 2.82
CA ILE A 37 -1.07 18.49 4.15
C ILE A 37 -0.61 19.77 4.87
N ARG A 38 0.70 20.08 4.81
CA ARG A 38 1.26 21.26 5.47
C ARG A 38 0.94 22.57 4.77
N SER A 39 0.66 22.53 3.47
CA SER A 39 0.37 23.73 2.68
C SER A 39 -1.11 24.11 2.67
N CYS A 40 -2.02 23.19 3.01
CA CYS A 40 -3.46 23.47 3.06
C CYS A 40 -3.87 23.87 4.48
N ASN A 41 -4.31 25.11 4.67
CA ASN A 41 -4.88 25.58 5.94
C ASN A 41 -6.37 25.21 6.04
N ASN A 42 -7.11 25.36 4.93
CA ASN A 42 -8.49 24.93 4.80
C ASN A 42 -8.53 23.54 4.13
N VAL A 43 -8.93 22.52 4.89
CA VAL A 43 -8.91 21.12 4.44
C VAL A 43 -9.90 20.82 3.32
N ILE A 44 -10.88 21.71 3.10
CA ILE A 44 -11.94 21.54 2.10
C ILE A 44 -11.61 22.31 0.82
N SER A 45 -11.26 23.59 0.92
CA SER A 45 -11.16 24.47 -0.25
C SER A 45 -9.75 24.72 -0.76
N ASP A 46 -8.73 24.53 0.08
CA ASP A 46 -7.36 24.82 -0.35
C ASP A 46 -6.91 23.82 -1.40
N ARG A 47 -6.07 24.33 -2.29
CA ARG A 47 -5.55 23.59 -3.43
C ARG A 47 -4.04 23.56 -3.40
N HIS A 48 -3.49 22.42 -3.80
CA HIS A 48 -2.06 22.25 -3.95
C HIS A 48 -1.77 21.49 -5.24
N TRP A 49 -0.99 22.08 -6.14
CA TRP A 49 -0.68 21.53 -7.46
C TRP A 49 -0.12 20.09 -7.38
N LEU A 50 0.68 19.81 -6.35
CA LEU A 50 1.28 18.49 -6.15
C LEU A 50 0.24 17.39 -5.94
N ALA A 51 -0.92 17.69 -5.36
CA ALA A 51 -2.00 16.71 -5.21
C ALA A 51 -2.52 16.26 -6.59
N ARG A 52 -2.60 17.17 -7.57
CA ARG A 52 -3.03 16.87 -8.93
C ARG A 52 -1.93 16.18 -9.74
N GLU A 53 -0.73 16.76 -9.77
CA GLU A 53 0.37 16.25 -10.60
C GLU A 53 0.82 14.86 -10.13
N TYR A 54 0.82 14.63 -8.82
CA TYR A 54 1.19 13.31 -8.30
C TYR A 54 0.16 12.22 -8.67
N VAL A 55 -1.13 12.53 -8.76
CA VAL A 55 -2.13 11.57 -9.29
C VAL A 55 -1.84 11.23 -10.76
N TRP A 56 -1.42 12.20 -11.57
CA TRP A 56 -1.02 11.94 -12.96
C TRP A 56 0.23 11.07 -13.05
N PHE A 57 1.19 11.28 -12.15
CA PHE A 57 2.36 10.41 -12.00
C PHE A 57 1.99 9.00 -11.50
N LEU A 58 0.95 8.88 -10.67
CA LEU A 58 0.51 7.61 -10.08
C LEU A 58 -0.04 6.63 -11.14
N ILE A 59 -0.71 7.13 -12.18
CA ILE A 59 -1.31 6.30 -13.23
C ILE A 59 -0.29 5.40 -13.95
N PRO A 60 0.76 5.95 -14.60
CA PRO A 60 1.75 5.12 -15.29
C PRO A 60 2.50 4.21 -14.32
N TYR A 61 2.73 4.63 -13.08
CA TYR A 61 3.32 3.78 -12.06
C TYR A 61 2.43 2.57 -11.73
N MET A 62 1.13 2.77 -11.50
CA MET A 62 0.21 1.68 -11.19
C MET A 62 0.10 0.67 -12.33
N ILE A 63 0.14 1.14 -13.59
CA ILE A 63 0.21 0.27 -14.77
C ILE A 63 1.52 -0.52 -14.79
N TYR A 64 2.65 0.15 -14.57
CA TYR A 64 3.97 -0.48 -14.48
C TYR A 64 4.01 -1.56 -13.39
N ASP A 65 3.54 -1.26 -12.18
CA ASP A 65 3.62 -2.16 -11.03
C ASP A 65 2.74 -3.42 -11.26
N THR A 66 1.53 -3.25 -11.82
CA THR A 66 0.70 -4.39 -12.22
C THR A 66 1.36 -5.24 -13.31
N TYR A 67 2.00 -4.61 -14.30
CA TYR A 67 2.71 -5.34 -15.37
C TYR A 67 3.94 -6.09 -14.83
N ALA A 68 4.70 -5.45 -13.94
CA ALA A 68 5.85 -6.05 -13.28
C ALA A 68 5.46 -7.27 -12.44
N MET A 69 4.37 -7.18 -11.67
CA MET A 69 3.81 -8.32 -10.96
C MET A 69 3.42 -9.48 -11.90
N TYR A 70 2.84 -9.17 -13.07
CA TYR A 70 2.50 -10.18 -14.08
C TYR A 70 3.76 -10.86 -14.64
N LEU A 71 4.80 -10.08 -14.98
CA LEU A 71 6.07 -10.62 -15.46
C LEU A 71 6.72 -11.56 -14.45
N CYS A 72 6.73 -11.20 -13.16
CA CYS A 72 7.25 -12.07 -12.10
C CYS A 72 6.56 -13.44 -12.08
N GLU A 73 5.22 -13.48 -12.20
CA GLU A 73 4.50 -14.75 -12.28
C GLU A 73 4.72 -15.49 -13.59
N TRP A 74 4.86 -14.78 -14.70
CA TRP A 74 5.13 -15.39 -15.99
C TRP A 74 6.49 -16.09 -16.02
N TYR A 75 7.55 -15.45 -15.50
CA TYR A 75 8.86 -16.10 -15.37
C TYR A 75 8.79 -17.32 -14.45
N ARG A 76 8.03 -17.24 -13.34
CA ARG A 76 7.82 -18.37 -12.42
C ARG A 76 7.04 -19.53 -13.05
N ALA A 77 6.06 -19.24 -13.90
CA ALA A 77 5.25 -20.26 -14.57
C ALA A 77 5.95 -20.89 -15.79
N ARG A 78 6.82 -20.13 -16.46
CA ARG A 78 7.68 -20.61 -17.55
C ARG A 78 8.64 -21.70 -17.07
N ASP A 79 9.15 -21.57 -15.84
CA ASP A 79 9.96 -22.61 -15.17
C ASP A 79 9.17 -23.92 -14.95
N GLN A 80 7.85 -23.81 -14.78
CA GLN A 80 6.95 -24.97 -14.58
C GLN A 80 6.34 -25.50 -15.89
N ASN A 81 6.81 -25.04 -17.06
CA ASN A 81 6.31 -25.40 -18.39
C ASN A 81 4.78 -25.23 -18.55
N ARG A 82 4.20 -24.21 -17.90
CA ARG A 82 2.75 -23.93 -17.93
C ARG A 82 2.39 -22.99 -19.08
N GLY A 83 1.28 -23.26 -19.77
CA GLY A 83 0.77 -22.42 -20.86
C GLY A 83 0.39 -21.00 -20.42
N HIS A 84 0.25 -20.08 -21.39
CA HIS A 84 -0.05 -18.66 -21.14
C HIS A 84 -1.40 -18.45 -20.41
N ALA A 85 -2.44 -19.19 -20.81
CA ALA A 85 -3.78 -19.06 -20.21
C ALA A 85 -3.84 -19.55 -18.75
N THR A 86 -3.14 -20.64 -18.42
CA THR A 86 -3.06 -21.15 -17.04
C THR A 86 -2.19 -20.25 -16.16
N THR A 87 -1.13 -19.65 -16.73
CA THR A 87 -0.31 -18.63 -16.06
C THR A 87 -1.11 -17.40 -15.70
N PHE A 88 -1.90 -16.86 -16.63
CA PHE A 88 -2.75 -15.69 -16.38
C PHE A 88 -3.84 -15.98 -15.32
N ARG A 89 -4.50 -17.15 -15.40
CA ARG A 89 -5.49 -17.56 -14.38
C ARG A 89 -4.86 -17.76 -13.00
N ASN A 90 -3.64 -18.27 -12.93
CA ASN A 90 -2.90 -18.43 -11.68
C ASN A 90 -2.44 -17.07 -11.12
N PHE A 91 -1.96 -16.16 -11.98
CA PHE A 91 -1.63 -14.78 -11.59
C PHE A 91 -2.83 -14.09 -10.95
N LEU A 92 -3.98 -14.12 -11.63
CA LEU A 92 -5.21 -13.55 -11.10
C LEU A 92 -5.61 -14.18 -9.77
N SER A 93 -5.59 -15.51 -9.64
CA SER A 93 -6.10 -16.21 -8.45
C SER A 93 -5.16 -16.15 -7.23
N GLN A 94 -3.84 -16.16 -7.42
CA GLN A 94 -2.85 -16.08 -6.35
C GLN A 94 -2.64 -14.65 -5.85
N ASN A 95 -2.72 -13.66 -6.74
CA ASN A 95 -2.48 -12.25 -6.41
C ASN A 95 -3.77 -11.41 -6.37
N ARG A 96 -4.95 -12.05 -6.23
CA ARG A 96 -6.29 -11.40 -6.24
C ARG A 96 -6.33 -10.11 -5.43
N LEU A 97 -5.76 -10.14 -4.23
CA LEU A 97 -5.83 -9.04 -3.28
C LEU A 97 -5.09 -7.78 -3.78
N MET A 98 -3.87 -7.94 -4.28
CA MET A 98 -3.06 -6.84 -4.81
C MET A 98 -3.59 -6.37 -6.17
N ILE A 99 -4.01 -7.29 -7.04
CA ILE A 99 -4.57 -6.94 -8.36
C ILE A 99 -5.88 -6.16 -8.20
N THR A 100 -6.76 -6.62 -7.30
CA THR A 100 -8.02 -5.91 -7.01
C THR A 100 -7.73 -4.52 -6.44
N HIS A 101 -6.73 -4.40 -5.56
CA HIS A 101 -6.31 -3.11 -5.02
C HIS A 101 -5.84 -2.14 -6.12
N HIS A 102 -4.98 -2.59 -7.04
CA HIS A 102 -4.48 -1.74 -8.13
C HIS A 102 -5.60 -1.37 -9.11
N ALA A 103 -6.49 -2.31 -9.42
CA ALA A 103 -7.66 -2.06 -10.26
C ALA A 103 -8.59 -1.01 -9.63
N VAL A 104 -8.85 -1.11 -8.32
CA VAL A 104 -9.63 -0.12 -7.57
C VAL A 104 -8.94 1.25 -7.60
N ILE A 105 -7.62 1.32 -7.39
CA ILE A 105 -6.90 2.59 -7.46
C ILE A 105 -7.05 3.21 -8.86
N LEU A 106 -6.76 2.45 -9.92
CA LEU A 106 -6.74 2.93 -11.30
C LEU A 106 -8.13 3.30 -11.82
N PHE A 107 -9.12 2.46 -11.60
CA PHE A 107 -10.45 2.61 -12.22
C PHE A 107 -11.49 3.31 -11.33
N VAL A 108 -11.22 3.43 -10.02
CA VAL A 108 -12.14 4.08 -9.08
C VAL A 108 -11.49 5.29 -8.44
N LEU A 109 -10.39 5.13 -7.71
CA LEU A 109 -9.83 6.22 -6.90
C LEU A 109 -9.23 7.34 -7.73
N VAL A 110 -8.51 7.03 -8.80
CA VAL A 110 -7.94 8.02 -9.72
C VAL A 110 -9.03 8.85 -10.41
N PRO A 111 -10.06 8.26 -11.06
CA PRO A 111 -11.17 9.02 -11.62
C PRO A 111 -11.93 9.84 -10.57
N VAL A 112 -12.14 9.30 -9.38
CA VAL A 112 -12.76 10.04 -8.27
C VAL A 112 -11.92 11.27 -7.91
N ALA A 113 -10.62 11.10 -7.72
CA ALA A 113 -9.70 12.19 -7.36
C ALA A 113 -9.57 13.26 -8.46
N GLN A 114 -9.67 12.88 -9.74
CA GLN A 114 -9.48 13.80 -10.86
C GLN A 114 -10.76 14.48 -11.35
N ARG A 115 -11.90 13.76 -11.39
CA ARG A 115 -13.12 14.22 -12.05
C ARG A 115 -14.27 14.45 -11.08
N LEU A 116 -14.53 13.49 -10.19
CA LEU A 116 -15.71 13.54 -9.32
C LEU A 116 -15.53 14.46 -8.12
N ARG A 117 -14.31 14.64 -7.65
CA ARG A 117 -13.97 15.55 -6.54
C ARG A 117 -13.91 17.02 -6.95
N GLY A 118 -13.83 17.30 -8.25
CA GLY A 118 -13.62 18.66 -8.75
C GLY A 118 -12.31 19.28 -8.24
N HIS A 119 -12.40 20.47 -7.65
CA HIS A 119 -11.25 21.27 -7.19
C HIS A 119 -11.10 21.36 -5.66
N LEU A 120 -11.78 20.49 -4.90
CA LEU A 120 -11.87 20.57 -3.44
C LEU A 120 -11.17 19.39 -2.77
N GLY A 121 -10.63 19.58 -1.57
CA GLY A 121 -10.17 18.51 -0.68
C GLY A 121 -8.74 18.03 -0.91
N ASP A 122 -7.84 18.84 -1.48
CA ASP A 122 -6.45 18.45 -1.76
C ASP A 122 -5.73 17.93 -0.51
N PHE A 123 -6.02 18.50 0.66
CA PHE A 123 -5.59 18.01 1.96
C PHE A 123 -5.86 16.49 2.15
N PHE A 124 -7.08 16.04 1.86
CA PHE A 124 -7.46 14.63 2.03
C PHE A 124 -6.75 13.69 1.04
N VAL A 125 -6.50 14.14 -0.20
CA VAL A 125 -5.67 13.36 -1.14
C VAL A 125 -4.23 13.28 -0.64
N GLY A 126 -3.70 14.38 -0.08
CA GLY A 126 -2.42 14.38 0.60
C GLY A 126 -2.36 13.36 1.74
N CYS A 127 -3.41 13.29 2.58
CA CYS A 127 -3.57 12.25 3.59
C CYS A 127 -3.48 10.84 2.99
N ILE A 128 -4.27 10.56 1.94
CA ILE A 128 -4.26 9.24 1.30
C ILE A 128 -2.88 8.87 0.75
N PHE A 129 -2.09 9.82 0.23
CA PHE A 129 -0.72 9.52 -0.21
C PHE A 129 0.21 9.10 0.93
N THR A 130 0.01 9.61 2.15
CA THR A 130 0.82 9.18 3.30
C THR A 130 0.60 7.71 3.70
N ALA A 131 -0.48 7.08 3.24
CA ALA A 131 -0.74 5.66 3.44
C ALA A 131 0.37 4.76 2.84
N GLU A 132 1.09 5.25 1.83
CA GLU A 132 2.17 4.52 1.19
C GLU A 132 3.42 4.40 2.06
N LEU A 133 3.57 5.15 3.16
CA LEU A 133 4.75 5.08 4.02
C LEU A 133 5.03 3.67 4.59
N SER A 134 3.99 2.84 4.71
CA SER A 134 4.14 1.44 5.15
C SER A 134 4.73 0.51 4.09
N THR A 135 4.62 0.86 2.79
CA THR A 135 5.03 0.03 1.65
C THR A 135 6.53 -0.33 1.66
N PRO A 136 7.48 0.60 1.93
CA PRO A 136 8.89 0.27 2.05
C PRO A 136 9.19 -0.80 3.11
N PHE A 137 8.52 -0.74 4.26
CA PHE A 137 8.72 -1.71 5.35
C PHE A 137 8.11 -3.08 5.01
N VAL A 138 6.94 -3.10 4.36
CA VAL A 138 6.33 -4.33 3.85
C VAL A 138 7.22 -4.98 2.79
N SER A 139 7.77 -4.19 1.86
CA SER A 139 8.69 -4.63 0.82
C SER A 139 10.00 -5.17 1.38
N LEU A 140 10.63 -4.45 2.31
CA LEU A 140 11.85 -4.90 2.99
C LEU A 140 11.61 -6.21 3.74
N GLY A 141 10.49 -6.33 4.45
CA GLY A 141 10.14 -7.55 5.17
C GLY A 141 10.01 -8.77 4.24
N ARG A 142 9.56 -8.58 3.00
CA ARG A 142 9.50 -9.65 2.00
C ARG A 142 10.88 -10.01 1.44
N ILE A 143 11.75 -9.02 1.19
CA ILE A 143 13.14 -9.25 0.77
C ILE A 143 13.88 -10.06 1.84
N LEU A 144 13.76 -9.68 3.12
CA LEU A 144 14.41 -10.39 4.22
C LEU A 144 13.94 -11.86 4.35
N ILE A 145 12.67 -12.14 4.03
CA ILE A 145 12.17 -13.53 3.97
C ILE A 145 12.82 -14.29 2.80
N GLN A 146 12.98 -13.66 1.65
CA GLN A 146 13.62 -14.27 0.47
C GLN A 146 15.09 -14.58 0.74
N LEU A 147 15.78 -13.68 1.45
CA LEU A 147 17.16 -13.87 1.91
C LEU A 147 17.28 -14.82 3.12
N LYS A 148 16.18 -15.42 3.59
CA LYS A 148 16.12 -16.30 4.79
C LYS A 148 16.66 -15.63 6.08
N GLN A 149 16.60 -14.30 6.17
CA GLN A 149 17.11 -13.51 7.30
C GLN A 149 16.06 -13.25 8.40
N GLN A 150 15.08 -14.15 8.54
CA GLN A 150 13.97 -13.98 9.49
C GLN A 150 14.40 -14.03 10.96
N HIS A 151 15.57 -14.59 11.26
CA HIS A 151 16.15 -14.68 12.60
C HIS A 151 16.84 -13.37 13.05
N THR A 152 17.08 -12.45 12.12
CA THR A 152 17.85 -11.22 12.39
C THR A 152 17.04 -10.21 13.21
N LEU A 153 17.75 -9.38 13.99
CA LEU A 153 17.14 -8.23 14.68
C LEU A 153 16.49 -7.28 13.67
N LEU A 154 17.10 -7.10 12.49
CA LEU A 154 16.57 -6.29 11.40
C LEU A 154 15.16 -6.74 10.98
N TYR A 155 14.93 -8.04 10.83
CA TYR A 155 13.60 -8.56 10.48
C TYR A 155 12.56 -8.28 11.58
N LYS A 156 12.94 -8.44 12.86
CA LYS A 156 12.07 -8.15 14.01
C LYS A 156 11.71 -6.66 14.10
N VAL A 157 12.71 -5.79 14.01
CA VAL A 157 12.53 -4.33 14.03
C VAL A 157 11.69 -3.88 12.83
N ASN A 158 11.99 -4.38 11.62
CA ASN A 158 11.18 -4.07 10.44
C ASN A 158 9.72 -4.55 10.60
N GLY A 159 9.49 -5.68 11.26
CA GLY A 159 8.15 -6.16 11.59
C GLY A 159 7.38 -5.16 12.47
N ILE A 160 8.01 -4.63 13.52
CA ILE A 160 7.42 -3.60 14.40
C ILE A 160 7.16 -2.32 13.61
N LEU A 161 8.13 -1.85 12.82
CA LEU A 161 7.98 -0.66 11.97
C LEU A 161 6.85 -0.82 10.95
N THR A 162 6.71 -2.02 10.35
CA THR A 162 5.61 -2.33 9.44
C THR A 162 4.26 -2.21 10.15
N LEU A 163 4.10 -2.81 11.34
CA LEU A 163 2.85 -2.72 12.09
C LEU A 163 2.54 -1.28 12.53
N ALA A 164 3.53 -0.57 13.06
CA ALA A 164 3.37 0.80 13.54
C ALA A 164 2.97 1.75 12.40
N THR A 165 3.68 1.70 11.27
CA THR A 165 3.39 2.55 10.10
C THR A 165 2.07 2.19 9.43
N PHE A 166 1.71 0.91 9.38
CA PHE A 166 0.41 0.50 8.85
C PHE A 166 -0.74 1.00 9.72
N LEU A 167 -0.60 0.91 11.05
CA LEU A 167 -1.60 1.43 11.99
C LEU A 167 -1.72 2.95 11.88
N SER A 168 -0.61 3.68 11.96
CA SER A 168 -0.63 5.15 11.99
C SER A 168 -1.02 5.77 10.65
N CYS A 169 -0.39 5.33 9.55
CA CYS A 169 -0.53 5.97 8.25
C CYS A 169 -1.70 5.43 7.43
N ARG A 170 -2.28 4.26 7.78
CA ARG A 170 -3.42 3.70 7.03
C ARG A 170 -4.70 3.65 7.86
N ILE A 171 -4.65 3.20 9.11
CA ILE A 171 -5.86 3.03 9.93
C ILE A 171 -6.23 4.34 10.64
N LEU A 172 -5.30 4.91 11.40
CA LEU A 172 -5.51 6.16 12.16
C LEU A 172 -5.62 7.40 11.26
N LEU A 173 -5.23 7.28 10.00
CA LEU A 173 -5.41 8.30 8.98
C LEU A 173 -6.88 8.71 8.81
N PHE A 174 -7.82 7.76 8.84
CA PHE A 174 -9.24 8.08 8.65
C PHE A 174 -9.84 8.86 9.81
N PRO A 175 -9.64 8.46 11.09
CA PRO A 175 -9.95 9.30 12.24
C PRO A 175 -9.28 10.67 12.17
N PHE A 176 -8.02 10.75 11.73
CA PHE A 176 -7.32 12.03 11.57
C PHE A 176 -8.00 12.94 10.53
N MET A 177 -8.41 12.40 9.38
CA MET A 177 -9.15 13.16 8.37
C MET A 177 -10.48 13.71 8.93
N TYR A 178 -11.23 12.90 9.68
CA TYR A 178 -12.46 13.38 10.33
C TYR A 178 -12.18 14.41 11.42
N TRP A 179 -11.13 14.22 12.22
CA TRP A 179 -10.73 15.21 13.21
C TRP A 179 -10.34 16.54 12.57
N ALA A 180 -9.54 16.53 11.51
CA ALA A 180 -9.10 17.74 10.80
C ALA A 180 -10.29 18.51 10.21
N TYR A 181 -11.25 17.81 9.61
CA TYR A 181 -12.51 18.41 9.15
C TYR A 181 -13.33 18.97 10.32
N GLY A 182 -13.49 18.19 11.39
CA GLY A 182 -14.27 18.56 12.57
C GLY A 182 -13.74 19.83 13.23
N GLN A 183 -12.42 19.93 13.42
CA GLN A 183 -11.77 21.13 13.96
C GLN A 183 -12.09 22.39 13.15
N GLN A 184 -12.12 22.28 11.83
CA GLN A 184 -12.42 23.43 10.97
C GLN A 184 -13.91 23.82 10.99
N GLN A 185 -14.80 22.86 11.21
CA GLN A 185 -16.25 23.08 11.28
C GLN A 185 -16.77 23.28 12.71
N GLY A 186 -15.90 23.25 13.72
CA GLY A 186 -16.30 23.31 15.13
C GLY A 186 -17.08 22.07 15.61
N LEU A 187 -16.88 20.92 14.96
CA LEU A 187 -17.55 19.66 15.27
C LEU A 187 -16.62 18.70 16.03
N SER A 188 -17.19 17.94 16.97
CA SER A 188 -16.47 16.81 17.58
C SER A 188 -16.31 15.65 16.59
N LEU A 189 -15.30 14.81 16.81
CA LEU A 189 -15.00 13.66 15.93
C LEU A 189 -16.20 12.74 15.69
N ILE A 190 -17.04 12.52 16.70
CA ILE A 190 -18.22 11.64 16.62
C ILE A 190 -19.34 12.27 15.80
N GLN A 191 -19.42 13.60 15.75
CA GLN A 191 -20.44 14.31 14.99
C GLN A 191 -20.11 14.37 13.49
N VAL A 192 -18.83 14.32 13.11
CA VAL A 192 -18.40 14.48 11.71
C VAL A 192 -19.07 13.49 10.75
N PRO A 193 -19.17 12.17 11.04
CA PRO A 193 -19.85 11.23 10.16
C PRO A 193 -21.32 11.58 9.86
N PHE A 194 -22.01 12.29 10.77
CA PHE A 194 -23.41 12.69 10.61
C PHE A 194 -23.57 14.04 9.90
N ASN A 195 -22.48 14.82 9.79
CA ASN A 195 -22.49 16.17 9.21
C ASN A 195 -21.81 16.25 7.84
N ILE A 196 -21.11 15.20 7.40
CA ILE A 196 -20.59 15.10 6.04
C ILE A 196 -21.58 14.35 5.14
N PRO A 197 -21.55 14.58 3.82
CA PRO A 197 -22.39 13.85 2.89
C PRO A 197 -22.19 12.32 2.99
N PHE A 198 -23.27 11.57 2.87
CA PHE A 198 -23.25 10.11 3.02
C PHE A 198 -22.21 9.42 2.12
N TYR A 199 -22.04 9.90 0.88
CA TYR A 199 -21.06 9.34 -0.05
C TYR A 199 -19.61 9.46 0.45
N CYS A 200 -19.26 10.49 1.24
CA CYS A 200 -17.93 10.62 1.85
C CYS A 200 -17.67 9.50 2.87
N ASN A 201 -18.68 9.19 3.70
CA ASN A 201 -18.58 8.08 4.65
C ASN A 201 -18.44 6.73 3.92
N VAL A 202 -19.22 6.51 2.86
CA VAL A 202 -19.13 5.29 2.05
C VAL A 202 -17.76 5.17 1.40
N ALA A 203 -17.23 6.26 0.81
CA ALA A 203 -15.90 6.28 0.22
C ALA A 203 -14.81 5.95 1.24
N ASN A 204 -14.86 6.57 2.43
CA ASN A 204 -13.91 6.29 3.51
C ASN A 204 -14.03 4.84 4.02
N ALA A 205 -15.24 4.32 4.17
CA ALA A 205 -15.47 2.93 4.56
C ALA A 205 -14.89 1.95 3.53
N PHE A 206 -15.08 2.23 2.24
CA PHE A 206 -14.53 1.44 1.15
C PHE A 206 -13.00 1.49 1.11
N LEU A 207 -12.40 2.64 1.43
CA LEU A 207 -10.95 2.81 1.49
C LEU A 207 -10.32 2.12 2.71
N ILE A 208 -10.94 2.19 3.89
CA ILE A 208 -10.39 1.63 5.14
C ILE A 208 -10.61 0.12 5.26
N ALA A 209 -11.69 -0.43 4.72
CA ALA A 209 -12.02 -1.86 4.81
C ALA A 209 -10.87 -2.81 4.37
N PRO A 210 -10.24 -2.63 3.18
CA PRO A 210 -9.10 -3.47 2.80
C PRO A 210 -7.89 -3.24 3.71
N GLN A 211 -7.70 -2.04 4.26
CA GLN A 211 -6.59 -1.74 5.17
C GLN A 211 -6.76 -2.49 6.50
N ILE A 212 -7.95 -2.50 7.09
CA ILE A 212 -8.24 -3.27 8.31
C ILE A 212 -8.01 -4.75 8.06
N TYR A 213 -8.47 -5.26 6.92
CA TYR A 213 -8.25 -6.65 6.54
C TYR A 213 -6.75 -6.98 6.46
N TRP A 214 -5.94 -6.18 5.77
CA TRP A 214 -4.49 -6.38 5.67
C TRP A 214 -3.78 -6.25 7.01
N PHE A 215 -4.17 -5.27 7.82
CA PHE A 215 -3.63 -5.11 9.16
C PHE A 215 -3.91 -6.35 10.02
N SER A 216 -5.11 -6.92 9.94
CA SER A 216 -5.44 -8.16 10.66
C SER A 216 -4.57 -9.34 10.21
N LEU A 217 -4.23 -9.44 8.93
CA LEU A 217 -3.33 -10.46 8.40
C LEU A 217 -1.88 -10.25 8.87
N LEU A 218 -1.42 -9.00 8.92
CA LEU A 218 -0.10 -8.64 9.44
C LEU A 218 0.01 -8.96 10.94
N CYS A 219 -0.99 -8.61 11.73
CA CYS A 219 -1.06 -8.95 13.16
C CYS A 219 -1.07 -10.47 13.37
N LYS A 220 -1.86 -11.23 12.60
CA LYS A 220 -1.86 -12.71 12.65
C LYS A 220 -0.52 -13.33 12.27
N LYS A 221 0.24 -12.69 11.37
CA LYS A 221 1.58 -13.12 10.98
C LYS A 221 2.60 -12.79 12.06
N ALA A 222 2.49 -11.61 12.68
CA ALA A 222 3.34 -11.17 13.77
C ALA A 222 3.13 -12.03 15.02
N ALA A 223 1.88 -12.29 15.42
CA ALA A 223 1.56 -13.17 16.54
C ALA A 223 2.24 -14.55 16.39
N ARG A 224 2.10 -15.18 15.22
CA ARG A 224 2.80 -16.44 14.90
C ARG A 224 4.32 -16.37 14.96
N LEU A 225 4.92 -15.20 14.77
CA LEU A 225 6.37 -15.02 14.85
C LEU A 225 6.85 -14.91 16.31
N PHE A 226 6.03 -14.32 17.18
CA PHE A 226 6.31 -14.14 18.61
C PHE A 226 5.85 -15.33 19.47
N ASP A 227 4.85 -16.08 19.02
CA ASP A 227 4.33 -17.30 19.67
C ASP A 227 5.22 -18.53 19.45
N VAL A 228 6.27 -18.45 18.64
CA VAL A 228 7.31 -19.50 18.57
C VAL A 228 8.31 -19.22 19.69
N PRO A 229 8.18 -19.85 20.87
CA PRO A 229 9.08 -19.61 21.97
C PRO A 229 10.39 -20.33 21.66
N GLU A 230 11.46 -19.87 22.31
CA GLU A 230 12.77 -20.48 22.36
C GLU A 230 12.75 -21.89 23.01
N VAL A 231 12.01 -22.87 22.48
CA VAL A 231 11.99 -24.27 22.97
C VAL A 231 13.25 -25.04 22.53
N LYS A 232 14.38 -24.34 22.36
CA LYS A 232 15.68 -25.00 22.12
C LYS A 232 16.83 -24.22 22.75
N LYS A 233 16.70 -23.93 24.04
CA LYS A 233 17.82 -23.75 24.96
C LYS A 233 17.50 -24.47 26.26
N GLU A 234 17.53 -25.79 26.19
CA GLU A 234 17.87 -26.70 27.30
C GLU A 234 17.82 -28.12 26.75
N GLY A 235 18.97 -28.78 26.76
CA GLY A 235 19.24 -30.06 26.12
C GLY A 235 20.73 -30.20 25.86
#